data_AF-A0A9W6WPE4-F1
#
_entry.id   AF-A0A9W6WPE4-F1
#
_cell.length_a   1.000
_cell.length_b   1.000
_cell.length_c   1.000
_cell.angle_alpha   90.00
_cell.angle_beta   90.00
_cell.angle_gamma   90.00
#
_symmetry.space_group_name_H-M   'P 1'
#
loop_
_entity.id
_entity.type
_entity.pdbx_description
1 polymer ?
#
loop_
_entity_poly.entity_id
_entity_poly.type
_entity_poly.pdbx_seq_one_letter_code
_entity_poly.pdbx_strand_id
1 'polypeptide(L)'
;MWHLFVKTRLGYVERSSCAPTTLQGVILRAVKSTDYKSIREQFRRTLFNEILLERAWQMEFYKALYLSTPNNCITSADVGDVFESRGVIDLTLYYGDLFWGIELLREGDRLDEHIRRFALDGPYSRLQLTDYCLLDFQRVPRAAQIAITTGSENPFIVSYDEGLHNVSMSHGEESWIIRLAASSD
;
A
#
# COMPACT_ATOMS: atom_id res chain seq x y z
N MET A 1 0.28 -5.56 17.96
CA MET A 1 -0.76 -4.69 18.57
C MET A 1 -1.94 -4.40 17.61
N TRP A 2 -1.71 -4.21 16.30
CA TRP A 2 -2.79 -3.92 15.33
C TRP A 2 -3.70 -5.11 14.95
N HIS A 3 -3.20 -6.35 14.88
CA HIS A 3 -4.06 -7.53 14.66
C HIS A 3 -5.10 -7.71 15.79
N LEU A 4 -4.71 -7.35 17.03
CA LEU A 4 -5.63 -7.29 18.17
C LEU A 4 -6.66 -6.19 17.94
N PHE A 5 -6.23 -4.98 17.56
CA PHE A 5 -7.16 -3.88 17.26
C PHE A 5 -8.21 -4.27 16.20
N VAL A 6 -7.79 -4.82 15.06
CA VAL A 6 -8.69 -5.28 13.98
C VAL A 6 -9.67 -6.32 14.49
N LYS A 7 -9.20 -7.37 15.17
CA LYS A 7 -10.03 -8.44 15.72
C LYS A 7 -11.02 -7.92 16.79
N THR A 8 -10.61 -6.93 17.58
CA THR A 8 -11.44 -6.39 18.67
C THR A 8 -12.49 -5.40 18.16
N ARG A 9 -12.18 -4.63 17.10
CA ARG A 9 -13.09 -3.65 16.50
C ARG A 9 -14.07 -4.24 15.48
N LEU A 10 -13.62 -5.19 14.67
CA LEU A 10 -14.40 -5.76 13.55
C LEU A 10 -14.93 -7.16 13.86
N GLY A 11 -14.59 -7.74 15.01
CA GLY A 11 -14.99 -9.09 15.38
C GLY A 11 -14.15 -10.16 14.66
N TYR A 12 -14.78 -11.29 14.35
CA TYR A 12 -14.14 -12.30 13.50
C TYR A 12 -14.02 -11.75 12.08
N VAL A 13 -12.78 -11.53 11.66
CA VAL A 13 -12.47 -11.01 10.33
C VAL A 13 -12.10 -12.19 9.45
N GLU A 14 -12.93 -12.47 8.44
CA GLU A 14 -12.63 -13.47 7.43
C GLU A 14 -11.54 -12.94 6.49
N ARG A 15 -10.38 -13.59 6.52
CA ARG A 15 -9.25 -13.31 5.62
C ARG A 15 -9.37 -14.13 4.35
N SER A 16 -8.86 -13.60 3.25
CA SER A 16 -8.83 -14.29 1.96
C SER A 16 -8.05 -15.61 2.06
N SER A 17 -8.54 -16.68 1.43
CA SER A 17 -7.80 -17.94 1.27
C SER A 17 -6.74 -17.88 0.17
N CYS A 18 -6.65 -16.76 -0.58
CA CYS A 18 -5.76 -16.61 -1.71
C CYS A 18 -4.31 -16.32 -1.26
N ALA A 19 -3.43 -17.32 -1.41
CA ALA A 19 -2.02 -17.18 -1.09
C ALA A 19 -1.32 -16.09 -1.94
N PRO A 20 -0.34 -15.37 -1.37
CA PRO A 20 0.53 -14.51 -2.15
C PRO A 20 1.48 -15.38 -3.00
N THR A 21 1.46 -15.17 -4.32
CA THR A 21 2.37 -15.82 -5.27
C THR A 21 3.36 -14.84 -5.88
N THR A 22 2.90 -13.61 -6.14
CA THR A 22 3.72 -12.49 -6.63
C THR A 22 3.43 -11.22 -5.84
N LEU A 23 4.44 -10.36 -5.68
CA LEU A 23 4.30 -9.08 -4.99
C LEU A 23 3.26 -8.20 -5.68
N GLN A 24 3.39 -8.01 -7.00
CA GLN A 24 2.39 -7.31 -7.81
C GLN A 24 0.96 -7.85 -7.61
N GLY A 25 0.79 -9.18 -7.58
CA GLY A 25 -0.50 -9.80 -7.41
C GLY A 25 -1.14 -9.49 -6.06
N VAL A 26 -0.37 -9.47 -4.98
CA VAL A 26 -0.89 -9.11 -3.65
C VAL A 26 -1.15 -7.62 -3.52
N ILE A 27 -0.29 -6.76 -4.07
CA ILE A 27 -0.49 -5.30 -4.09
C ILE A 27 -1.77 -4.96 -4.85
N LEU A 28 -1.98 -5.52 -6.05
CA LEU A 28 -3.20 -5.29 -6.83
C LEU A 28 -4.45 -5.72 -6.05
N ARG A 29 -4.40 -6.84 -5.32
CA ARG A 29 -5.52 -7.28 -4.47
C ARG A 29 -5.76 -6.30 -3.32
N ALA A 30 -4.72 -5.90 -2.61
CA ALA A 30 -4.81 -4.97 -1.49
C ALA A 30 -5.35 -3.59 -1.93
N VAL A 31 -4.86 -3.05 -3.05
CA VAL A 31 -5.37 -1.80 -3.63
C VAL A 31 -6.85 -1.92 -4.02
N LYS A 32 -7.27 -3.05 -4.59
CA LYS A 32 -8.69 -3.31 -4.89
C LYS A 32 -9.57 -3.44 -3.64
N SER A 33 -9.02 -3.97 -2.55
CA SER A 33 -9.73 -4.18 -1.29
C SER A 33 -9.66 -2.97 -0.33
N THR A 34 -8.98 -1.89 -0.72
CA THR A 34 -8.87 -0.69 0.10
C THR A 34 -10.22 0.01 0.22
N ASP A 35 -10.60 0.40 1.45
CA ASP A 35 -11.83 1.13 1.71
C ASP A 35 -11.65 2.63 1.47
N TYR A 36 -11.73 3.02 0.20
CA TYR A 36 -11.62 4.42 -0.22
C TYR A 36 -12.71 5.33 0.36
N LYS A 37 -13.87 4.76 0.75
CA LYS A 37 -14.93 5.52 1.42
C LYS A 37 -14.50 5.91 2.83
N SER A 38 -13.96 4.95 3.60
CA SER A 38 -13.39 5.22 4.93
C SER A 38 -12.30 6.28 4.87
N ILE A 39 -11.38 6.18 3.90
CA ILE A 39 -10.33 7.18 3.66
C ILE A 39 -10.93 8.57 3.46
N ARG A 40 -11.92 8.70 2.57
CA ARG A 40 -12.60 9.97 2.27
C ARG A 40 -13.33 10.57 3.48
N GLU A 41 -13.99 9.74 4.29
CA GLU A 41 -14.76 10.19 5.46
C GLU A 41 -13.88 10.65 6.60
N GLN A 42 -12.75 10.00 6.82
CA GLN A 42 -11.73 10.45 7.77
C GLN A 42 -11.12 11.80 7.35
N PHE A 43 -11.20 12.12 6.05
CA PHE A 43 -10.47 13.20 5.42
C PHE A 43 -11.20 14.56 5.31
N ARG A 44 -12.53 14.58 5.38
CA ARG A 44 -13.31 15.85 5.44
C ARG A 44 -12.97 16.77 6.64
N ARG A 45 -11.97 16.40 7.46
CA ARG A 45 -11.63 17.05 8.73
C ARG A 45 -10.26 17.76 8.73
N THR A 46 -9.41 17.60 7.71
CA THR A 46 -8.12 18.32 7.64
C THR A 46 -8.20 19.51 6.68
N LEU A 47 -8.15 20.71 7.27
CA LEU A 47 -8.14 21.99 6.57
C LEU A 47 -6.82 22.14 5.79
N PHE A 48 -6.92 22.52 4.51
CA PHE A 48 -6.01 23.37 3.74
C PHE A 48 -5.62 22.92 2.33
N ASN A 49 -5.68 21.65 1.92
CA ASN A 49 -5.37 21.29 0.51
C ASN A 49 -6.05 20.02 -0.03
N GLU A 50 -6.95 19.40 0.73
CA GLU A 50 -7.61 18.16 0.33
C GLU A 50 -6.66 17.01 -0.15
N ILE A 51 -5.40 17.02 0.29
CA ILE A 51 -4.43 15.91 0.12
C ILE A 51 -4.42 15.04 1.38
N LEU A 52 -4.56 13.73 1.17
CA LEU A 52 -4.60 12.72 2.23
C LEU A 52 -3.26 12.60 2.97
N LEU A 53 -3.35 12.44 4.29
CA LEU A 53 -2.17 12.13 5.11
C LEU A 53 -1.64 10.75 4.73
N GLU A 54 -0.33 10.63 4.62
CA GLU A 54 0.36 9.35 4.37
C GLU A 54 -0.06 8.27 5.36
N ARG A 55 -0.23 8.63 6.64
CA ARG A 55 -0.68 7.68 7.67
C ARG A 55 -2.09 7.13 7.40
N ALA A 56 -2.98 7.89 6.76
CA ALA A 56 -4.30 7.37 6.40
C ALA A 56 -4.18 6.27 5.34
N TRP A 57 -3.33 6.47 4.33
CA TRP A 57 -3.00 5.47 3.32
C TRP A 57 -2.36 4.24 3.93
N GLN A 58 -1.31 4.41 4.75
CA GLN A 58 -0.66 3.32 5.48
C GLN A 58 -1.66 2.49 6.28
N MET A 59 -2.59 3.15 6.98
CA MET A 59 -3.51 2.43 7.85
C MET A 59 -4.57 1.64 7.10
N GLU A 60 -5.17 2.22 6.07
CA GLU A 60 -6.19 1.53 5.28
C GLU A 60 -5.58 0.48 4.35
N PHE A 61 -4.39 0.74 3.80
CA PHE A 61 -3.66 -0.25 3.02
C PHE A 61 -3.20 -1.44 3.88
N TYR A 62 -2.72 -1.22 5.11
CA TYR A 62 -2.40 -2.31 6.05
C TYR A 62 -3.62 -3.22 6.26
N LYS A 63 -4.80 -2.63 6.53
CA LYS A 63 -6.03 -3.41 6.71
C LYS A 63 -6.36 -4.20 5.45
N ALA A 64 -6.34 -3.56 4.28
CA ALA A 64 -6.64 -4.21 3.02
C ALA A 64 -5.67 -5.37 2.74
N LEU A 65 -4.36 -5.15 2.89
CA LEU A 65 -3.33 -6.18 2.72
C LEU A 65 -3.52 -7.36 3.68
N TYR A 66 -3.81 -7.08 4.95
CA TYR A 66 -4.11 -8.09 5.95
C TYR A 66 -5.34 -8.92 5.58
N LEU A 67 -6.40 -8.29 5.08
CA LEU A 67 -7.63 -8.97 4.62
C LEU A 67 -7.42 -9.78 3.33
N SER A 68 -6.57 -9.30 2.42
CA SER A 68 -6.32 -9.91 1.12
C SER A 68 -5.36 -11.10 1.14
N THR A 69 -4.94 -11.56 2.32
CA THR A 69 -3.94 -12.63 2.51
C THR A 69 -4.39 -13.68 3.52
N PRO A 70 -3.93 -14.94 3.42
CA PRO A 70 -4.40 -16.02 4.29
C PRO A 70 -3.98 -15.88 5.76
N ASN A 71 -4.64 -16.64 6.64
CA ASN A 71 -4.40 -16.57 8.09
C ASN A 71 -2.95 -16.86 8.52
N ASN A 72 -2.22 -17.70 7.78
CA ASN A 72 -0.81 -18.01 8.03
C ASN A 72 0.15 -16.99 7.39
N CYS A 73 -0.36 -15.97 6.72
CA CYS A 73 0.43 -14.84 6.25
C CYS A 73 0.53 -13.77 7.35
N ILE A 74 1.76 -13.32 7.61
CA ILE A 74 2.06 -12.35 8.66
C ILE A 74 2.30 -11.00 8.00
N THR A 75 1.44 -10.03 8.29
CA THR A 75 1.62 -8.62 7.94
C THR A 75 2.09 -7.87 9.17
N SER A 76 3.22 -7.16 9.07
CA SER A 76 3.74 -6.33 10.16
C SER A 76 3.90 -4.90 9.68
N ALA A 77 3.69 -3.96 10.58
CA ALA A 77 3.89 -2.53 10.33
C ALA A 77 5.08 -2.03 11.15
N ASP A 78 5.71 -0.97 10.66
CA ASP A 78 6.79 -0.26 11.34
C ASP A 78 7.95 -1.22 11.73
N VAL A 79 8.51 -1.94 10.76
CA VAL A 79 9.53 -2.99 10.98
C VAL A 79 10.94 -2.44 10.75
N GLY A 80 11.82 -2.55 11.74
CA GLY A 80 13.22 -2.15 11.58
C GLY A 80 14.11 -2.69 12.69
N ASP A 81 13.85 -2.25 13.91
CA ASP A 81 14.70 -2.50 15.08
C ASP A 81 14.96 -3.98 15.36
N VAL A 82 13.94 -4.84 15.17
CA VAL A 82 14.04 -6.29 15.38
C VAL A 82 15.07 -6.95 14.46
N PHE A 83 15.34 -6.34 13.31
CA PHE A 83 16.31 -6.80 12.31
C PHE A 83 17.60 -5.97 12.35
N GLU A 84 17.78 -5.14 13.38
CA GLU A 84 18.87 -4.17 13.49
C GLU A 84 19.03 -3.28 12.25
N SER A 85 17.91 -3.03 11.55
CA SER A 85 17.85 -2.12 10.40
C SER A 85 18.05 -0.68 10.87
N ARG A 86 18.69 0.15 10.05
CA ARG A 86 18.87 1.59 10.36
C ARG A 86 17.62 2.42 10.06
N GLY A 87 16.66 1.82 9.37
CA GLY A 87 15.38 2.42 9.03
C GLY A 87 14.21 1.52 9.44
N VAL A 88 13.03 2.12 9.46
CA VAL A 88 11.77 1.44 9.75
C VAL A 88 10.96 1.41 8.46
N ILE A 89 10.79 0.22 7.88
CA ILE A 89 9.93 0.03 6.70
C ILE A 89 8.47 0.11 7.12
N ASP A 90 7.63 0.71 6.28
CA ASP A 90 6.22 0.90 6.59
C ASP A 90 5.52 -0.44 6.84
N LEU A 91 5.70 -1.40 5.93
CA LEU A 91 5.03 -2.69 5.98
C LEU A 91 5.94 -3.83 5.52
N THR A 92 5.73 -5.01 6.11
CA THR A 92 6.27 -6.27 5.61
C THR A 92 5.18 -7.33 5.47
N LEU A 93 5.38 -8.24 4.53
CA LEU A 93 4.55 -9.42 4.32
C LEU A 93 5.41 -10.67 4.31
N TYR A 94 5.11 -11.62 5.19
CA TYR A 94 5.80 -12.90 5.28
C TYR A 94 4.84 -14.07 5.01
N TYR A 95 5.24 -14.99 4.12
CA TYR A 95 4.48 -16.19 3.78
C TYR A 95 5.38 -17.28 3.18
N GLY A 96 5.56 -18.40 3.89
CA GLY A 96 6.50 -19.45 3.46
C GLY A 96 7.92 -18.90 3.38
N ASP A 97 8.55 -18.99 2.23
CA ASP A 97 9.89 -18.45 1.95
C ASP A 97 9.85 -17.01 1.40
N LEU A 98 8.67 -16.41 1.25
CA LEU A 98 8.50 -15.04 0.76
C LEU A 98 8.59 -14.05 1.92
N PHE A 99 9.45 -13.05 1.80
CA PHE A 99 9.51 -11.93 2.72
C PHE A 99 9.61 -10.61 1.97
N TRP A 100 8.49 -9.90 1.86
CA TRP A 100 8.38 -8.68 1.05
C TRP A 100 8.32 -7.42 1.90
N GLY A 101 8.98 -6.38 1.42
CA GLY A 101 8.90 -5.03 1.98
C GLY A 101 8.02 -4.12 1.13
N ILE A 102 7.21 -3.29 1.77
CA ILE A 102 6.33 -2.35 1.09
C ILE A 102 6.51 -0.99 1.76
N GLU A 103 6.97 -0.01 0.99
CA GLU A 103 7.09 1.39 1.41
C GLU A 103 5.98 2.20 0.73
N LEU A 104 5.23 3.00 1.49
CA LEU A 104 4.16 3.82 0.96
C LEU A 104 4.62 5.26 0.84
N LEU A 105 4.26 5.89 -0.27
CA LEU A 105 4.54 7.29 -0.56
C LEU A 105 3.26 8.01 -0.96
N ARG A 106 3.35 9.33 -1.05
CA ARG A 106 2.30 10.16 -1.62
C ARG A 106 2.89 11.24 -2.51
N GLU A 107 2.19 11.53 -3.60
CA GLU A 107 2.48 12.64 -4.50
C GLU A 107 3.93 12.66 -5.02
N GLY A 108 4.58 11.48 -5.14
CA GLY A 108 5.98 11.37 -5.59
C GLY A 108 7.00 11.97 -4.63
N ASP A 109 6.62 12.27 -3.37
CA ASP A 109 7.50 12.92 -2.41
C ASP A 109 8.73 12.06 -2.12
N ARG A 110 9.93 12.63 -2.35
CA ARG A 110 11.23 12.03 -2.02
C ARG A 110 11.46 10.61 -2.57
N LEU A 111 10.88 10.27 -3.72
CA LEU A 111 10.99 8.94 -4.33
C LEU A 111 12.44 8.39 -4.37
N ASP A 112 13.40 9.19 -4.83
CA ASP A 112 14.82 8.80 -4.89
C ASP A 112 15.45 8.52 -3.52
N GLU A 113 14.99 9.21 -2.47
CA GLU A 113 15.41 8.92 -1.09
C GLU A 113 14.92 7.53 -0.67
N HIS A 114 13.65 7.22 -0.92
CA HIS A 114 13.05 5.93 -0.57
C HIS A 114 13.65 4.79 -1.39
N ILE A 115 13.92 4.97 -2.68
CA ILE A 115 14.63 3.98 -3.51
C ILE A 115 16.00 3.67 -2.90
N ARG A 116 16.76 4.70 -2.51
CA ARG A 116 18.07 4.51 -1.84
C ARG A 116 17.97 3.78 -0.52
N ARG A 117 16.79 3.72 0.13
CA ARG A 117 16.66 2.96 1.38
C ARG A 117 16.84 1.46 1.19
N PHE A 118 16.45 0.96 0.01
CA PHE A 118 16.55 -0.44 -0.41
C PHE A 118 17.86 -0.78 -1.13
N ALA A 119 18.78 0.18 -1.29
CA ALA A 119 20.10 -0.09 -1.85
C ALA A 119 20.87 -1.13 -1.01
N LEU A 120 21.88 -1.77 -1.61
CA LEU A 120 22.69 -2.82 -0.96
C LEU A 120 23.32 -2.35 0.37
N ASP A 121 23.66 -1.07 0.47
CA ASP A 121 24.20 -0.40 1.65
C ASP A 121 23.20 0.58 2.28
N GLY A 122 21.93 0.51 1.89
CA GLY A 122 20.84 1.34 2.40
C GLY A 122 20.43 0.99 3.84
N PRO A 123 19.53 1.77 4.47
CA PRO A 123 19.03 1.49 5.80
C PRO A 123 18.30 0.14 5.91
N TYR A 124 17.66 -0.33 4.85
CA TYR A 124 16.89 -1.58 4.82
C TYR A 124 17.71 -2.82 4.41
N SER A 125 19.01 -2.68 4.15
CA SER A 125 19.85 -3.79 3.67
C SER A 125 19.91 -5.00 4.60
N ARG A 126 19.56 -4.83 5.88
CA ARG A 126 19.50 -5.89 6.90
C ARG A 126 18.16 -6.63 6.97
N LEU A 127 17.11 -6.14 6.31
CA LEU A 127 15.78 -6.72 6.38
C LEU A 127 15.64 -8.06 5.62
N GLN A 128 16.69 -8.56 4.94
CA GLN A 128 16.70 -9.84 4.21
C GLN A 128 15.45 -10.05 3.33
N LEU A 129 14.93 -8.97 2.74
CA LEU A 129 13.74 -9.01 1.92
C LEU A 129 14.03 -9.81 0.64
N THR A 130 13.12 -10.70 0.27
CA THR A 130 13.20 -11.42 -1.01
C THR A 130 12.75 -10.56 -2.18
N ASP A 131 11.92 -9.55 -1.92
CA ASP A 131 11.47 -8.54 -2.90
C ASP A 131 10.94 -7.30 -2.16
N TYR A 132 10.79 -6.18 -2.87
CA TYR A 132 10.19 -4.96 -2.31
C TYR A 132 9.51 -4.09 -3.35
N CYS A 133 8.58 -3.25 -2.92
CA CYS A 133 7.99 -2.24 -3.79
C CYS A 133 7.79 -0.90 -3.09
N LEU A 134 7.84 0.16 -3.89
CA LEU A 134 7.35 1.48 -3.53
C LEU A 134 5.92 1.63 -4.06
N LEU A 135 4.98 2.00 -3.20
CA LEU A 135 3.57 2.22 -3.55
C LEU A 135 3.22 3.70 -3.33
N ASP A 136 3.16 4.45 -4.42
CA ASP A 136 2.96 5.90 -4.37
C ASP A 136 1.52 6.29 -4.73
N PHE A 137 0.85 6.96 -3.81
CA PHE A 137 -0.52 7.45 -3.99
C PHE A 137 -0.50 8.87 -4.52
N GLN A 138 -0.98 9.06 -5.75
CA GLN A 138 -0.96 10.36 -6.43
C GLN A 138 -2.37 10.84 -6.76
N ARG A 139 -2.70 12.06 -6.31
CA ARG A 139 -3.91 12.75 -6.73
C ARG A 139 -3.68 13.31 -8.12
N VAL A 140 -4.51 12.87 -9.06
CA VAL A 140 -4.45 13.34 -10.45
C VAL A 140 -5.75 14.03 -10.83
N PRO A 141 -5.69 15.13 -11.61
CA PRO A 141 -6.88 15.67 -12.23
C PRO A 141 -7.58 14.56 -13.03
N ARG A 142 -8.91 14.50 -13.01
CA ARG A 142 -9.69 13.47 -13.73
C ARG A 142 -9.26 13.30 -15.20
N ALA A 143 -8.83 14.38 -15.85
CA ALA A 143 -8.35 14.39 -17.23
C ALA A 143 -6.97 13.72 -17.45
N ALA A 144 -6.14 13.57 -16.40
CA ALA A 144 -4.77 13.06 -16.48
C ALA A 144 -4.64 11.57 -16.14
N GLN A 145 -5.70 10.92 -15.64
CA GLN A 145 -5.70 9.49 -15.24
C GLN A 145 -5.38 8.52 -16.37
N ILE A 146 -5.47 8.96 -17.63
CA ILE A 146 -5.27 8.14 -18.83
C ILE A 146 -3.79 8.13 -19.27
N ALA A 147 -2.91 8.95 -18.65
CA ALA A 147 -1.58 9.25 -19.20
C ALA A 147 -0.40 9.09 -18.23
N ILE A 148 -0.43 8.13 -17.31
CA ILE A 148 0.74 7.84 -16.45
C ILE A 148 1.34 6.49 -16.82
N THR A 149 2.27 6.53 -17.76
CA THR A 149 3.20 5.44 -18.08
C THR A 149 4.60 5.95 -17.76
N THR A 150 5.13 5.60 -16.59
CA THR A 150 6.51 5.91 -16.21
C THR A 150 7.37 4.66 -16.41
N GLY A 151 8.36 4.78 -17.30
CA GLY A 151 9.29 3.72 -17.71
C GLY A 151 10.40 3.41 -16.70
N SER A 152 10.06 3.23 -15.41
CA SER A 152 10.97 2.65 -14.41
C SER A 152 10.31 1.45 -13.73
N GLU A 153 11.10 0.40 -13.44
CA GLU A 153 10.66 -0.84 -12.76
C GLU A 153 10.18 -0.62 -11.29
N ASN A 154 10.20 0.62 -10.81
CA ASN A 154 9.65 1.07 -9.52
C ASN A 154 9.32 2.57 -9.67
N PRO A 155 8.19 3.11 -9.17
CA PRO A 155 7.22 2.56 -8.21
C PRO A 155 5.90 2.03 -8.84
N PHE A 156 5.08 1.35 -8.02
CA PHE A 156 3.64 1.21 -8.28
C PHE A 156 2.96 2.56 -8.02
N ILE A 157 2.23 3.08 -9.01
CA ILE A 157 1.53 4.36 -8.88
C ILE A 157 0.05 4.09 -8.73
N VAL A 158 -0.54 4.49 -7.61
CA VAL A 158 -1.99 4.49 -7.38
C VAL A 158 -2.51 5.89 -7.63
N SER A 159 -3.16 6.08 -8.77
CA SER A 159 -3.73 7.35 -9.19
C SER A 159 -5.18 7.47 -8.77
N TYR A 160 -5.58 8.62 -8.23
CA TYR A 160 -6.96 8.85 -7.80
C TYR A 160 -7.48 10.27 -8.10
N ASP A 161 -8.79 10.42 -8.29
CA ASP A 161 -9.42 11.75 -8.41
C ASP A 161 -9.77 12.33 -7.03
N GLU A 162 -10.05 13.64 -6.98
CA GLU A 162 -10.41 14.39 -5.77
C GLU A 162 -11.47 13.69 -4.90
N GLY A 163 -12.46 13.04 -5.53
CA GLY A 163 -13.54 12.36 -4.83
C GLY A 163 -13.28 10.89 -4.45
N LEU A 164 -12.11 10.34 -4.80
CA LEU A 164 -11.80 8.90 -4.71
C LEU A 164 -12.86 8.02 -5.40
N HIS A 165 -13.43 8.50 -6.50
CA HIS A 165 -14.41 7.77 -7.30
C HIS A 165 -13.75 6.97 -8.41
N ASN A 166 -12.64 7.48 -8.92
CA ASN A 166 -11.85 6.86 -9.96
C ASN A 166 -10.47 6.60 -9.39
N VAL A 167 -10.14 5.31 -9.27
CA VAL A 167 -8.83 4.85 -8.82
C VAL A 167 -8.26 3.93 -9.90
N SER A 168 -7.00 4.14 -10.24
CA SER A 168 -6.23 3.26 -11.11
C SER A 168 -4.89 2.95 -10.47
N MET A 169 -4.28 1.85 -10.90
CA MET A 169 -2.92 1.50 -10.55
C MET A 169 -2.11 1.29 -11.83
N SER A 170 -0.87 1.73 -11.86
CA SER A 170 0.08 1.41 -12.93
C SER A 170 1.41 0.92 -12.35
N HIS A 171 2.08 0.07 -13.12
CA HIS A 171 3.42 -0.44 -12.81
C HIS A 171 4.10 -0.84 -14.12
N GLY A 172 5.22 -0.20 -14.45
CA GLY A 172 5.85 -0.33 -15.76
C GLY A 172 4.88 0.05 -16.89
N GLU A 173 4.70 -0.85 -17.85
CA GLU A 173 3.77 -0.69 -18.98
C GLU A 173 2.33 -1.15 -18.64
N GLU A 174 2.13 -1.77 -17.48
CA GLU A 174 0.84 -2.33 -17.09
C GLU A 174 -0.01 -1.29 -16.33
N SER A 175 -1.31 -1.32 -16.59
CA SER A 175 -2.28 -0.46 -15.90
C SER A 175 -3.58 -1.20 -15.61
N TRP A 176 -4.20 -0.86 -14.47
CA TRP A 176 -5.44 -1.45 -13.99
C TRP A 176 -6.40 -0.37 -13.51
N ILE A 177 -7.64 -0.45 -14.01
CA ILE A 177 -8.75 0.32 -13.45
C ILE A 177 -9.25 -0.43 -12.21
N ILE A 178 -9.28 0.26 -11.08
CA ILE A 178 -9.77 -0.28 -9.81
C ILE A 178 -11.27 0.01 -9.72
N ARG A 179 -12.07 -1.03 -9.97
CA ARG A 179 -13.52 -0.93 -9.82
C ARG A 179 -13.89 -0.92 -8.34
N LEU A 180 -14.33 0.24 -7.87
CA LEU A 180 -14.88 0.39 -6.53
C LEU A 180 -16.25 -0.29 -6.47
N ALA A 181 -16.53 -1.02 -5.38
CA ALA A 181 -17.86 -1.59 -5.18
C ALA A 181 -18.90 -0.46 -5.13
N ALA A 182 -20.01 -0.63 -5.85
CA ALA A 182 -21.13 0.29 -5.75
C ALA A 182 -21.63 0.31 -4.29
N SER A 183 -21.85 1.51 -3.75
CA SER A 183 -22.44 1.64 -2.42
C SER A 183 -23.83 1.01 -2.43
N SER A 184 -24.07 0.03 -1.57
CA SER A 184 -25.41 -0.19 -1.05
C SER A 184 -25.69 0.98 -0.12
N ASP A 185 -26.58 1.86 -0.56
CA ASP A 185 -27.17 2.95 0.21
C ASP A 185 -28.05 2.42 1.36
#